data_AF-A0A091BGR6-F1
#
_entry.id   AF-A0A091BGR6-F1
#
_cell.length_a   1.000
_cell.length_b   1.000
_cell.length_c   1.000
_cell.angle_alpha   90.00
_cell.angle_beta   90.00
_cell.angle_gamma   90.00
#
_symmetry.space_group_name_H-M   'P 1'
#
loop_
_entity.id
_entity.type
_entity.pdbx_description
1 polymer ?
#
loop_
_entity_poly.entity_id
_entity_poly.type
_entity_poly.pdbx_seq_one_letter_code
_entity_poly.pdbx_strand_id
1 'polypeptide(L)'
;MSLPELGIVGIRAKIDTGARSSALHVEDQECFARDGVEFVRFSVDLDGSGARTHQAEARVSDRRMVTDSGGHRGERIFIRTRLRLDEHRHWPVEINLTQRRNMLFPMLLGRTALRGRCLVEPARSFLLGASSGPGPTS
;
A
#
# COMPACT_ATOMS: atom_id res chain seq x y z
N MET A 1 0.02 -10.26 -3.07
CA MET A 1 0.96 -9.11 -3.13
C MET A 1 1.65 -8.92 -1.78
N SER A 2 2.87 -8.39 -1.76
CA SER A 2 3.65 -8.17 -0.52
C SER A 2 4.47 -6.87 -0.60
N LEU A 3 4.76 -6.29 0.57
CA LEU A 3 5.73 -5.20 0.77
C LEU A 3 6.85 -5.72 1.68
N PRO A 4 7.82 -6.50 1.13
CA PRO A 4 8.81 -7.24 1.93
C PRO A 4 9.66 -6.37 2.84
N GLU A 5 10.01 -5.15 2.42
CA GLU A 5 10.81 -4.21 3.25
C GLU A 5 10.03 -3.72 4.48
N LEU A 6 8.70 -3.85 4.47
CA LEU A 6 7.83 -3.55 5.61
C LEU A 6 7.42 -4.80 6.38
N GLY A 7 7.89 -5.99 5.99
CA GLY A 7 7.46 -7.27 6.57
C GLY A 7 6.02 -7.68 6.20
N ILE A 8 5.36 -6.97 5.28
CA ILE A 8 3.95 -7.24 4.94
C ILE A 8 3.86 -8.33 3.86
N VAL A 9 3.22 -9.45 4.20
CA VAL A 9 2.96 -10.57 3.30
C VAL A 9 1.45 -10.79 3.14
N GLY A 10 0.97 -10.78 1.89
CA GLY A 10 -0.42 -11.11 1.57
C GLY A 10 -1.40 -9.97 1.87
N ILE A 11 -1.12 -8.77 1.36
CA ILE A 11 -2.02 -7.61 1.46
C ILE A 11 -2.96 -7.53 0.25
N ARG A 12 -4.25 -7.24 0.49
CA ARG A 12 -5.22 -7.00 -0.59
C ARG A 12 -5.02 -5.62 -1.19
N ALA A 13 -4.96 -5.54 -2.52
CA ALA A 13 -4.86 -4.28 -3.23
C ALA A 13 -5.87 -4.14 -4.36
N LYS A 14 -6.33 -2.90 -4.53
CA LYS A 14 -7.10 -2.46 -5.68
C LYS A 14 -6.22 -1.60 -6.59
N ILE A 15 -6.25 -1.91 -7.88
CA ILE A 15 -5.68 -1.03 -8.90
C ILE A 15 -6.63 0.16 -9.10
N ASP A 16 -6.10 1.37 -8.94
CA ASP A 16 -6.84 2.62 -9.08
C ASP A 16 -6.16 3.49 -10.14
N THR A 17 -6.64 3.35 -11.37
CA THR A 17 -6.15 4.15 -12.51
C THR A 17 -6.57 5.61 -12.44
N GLY A 18 -7.54 5.98 -11.58
CA GLY A 18 -7.92 7.36 -11.32
C GLY A 18 -6.92 8.06 -10.41
N ALA A 19 -6.26 7.31 -9.53
CA ALA A 19 -5.22 7.84 -8.63
C ALA A 19 -3.86 8.00 -9.32
N ARG A 20 -3.22 9.17 -9.11
CA ARG A 20 -1.83 9.38 -9.55
C ARG A 20 -0.87 8.52 -8.73
N SER A 21 -0.95 8.63 -7.40
CA SER A 21 -0.07 7.96 -6.43
C SER A 21 -0.75 6.78 -5.74
N SER A 22 0.04 5.80 -5.33
CA SER A 22 -0.42 4.69 -4.48
C SER A 22 -0.63 5.14 -3.04
N ALA A 23 -1.57 4.50 -2.35
CA ALA A 23 -1.90 4.77 -0.95
C ALA A 23 -1.99 3.47 -0.15
N LEU A 24 -1.60 3.54 1.13
CA LEU A 24 -1.75 2.47 2.11
C LEU A 24 -2.58 3.00 3.26
N HIS A 25 -3.68 2.32 3.53
CA HIS A 25 -4.49 2.55 4.71
C HIS A 25 -3.75 2.05 5.94
N VAL A 26 -3.63 2.93 6.92
CA VAL A 26 -3.10 2.62 8.25
C VAL A 26 -4.14 2.96 9.31
N GLU A 27 -4.16 2.19 10.39
CA GLU A 27 -5.01 2.44 11.56
C GLU A 27 -4.45 3.62 12.37
N ASP A 28 -3.15 3.55 12.64
CA ASP A 28 -2.38 4.54 13.37
C ASP A 28 -1.06 4.83 12.65
N GLN A 29 -0.49 6.00 12.93
CA GLN A 29 0.86 6.35 12.54
C GLN A 29 1.48 7.33 13.54
N GLU A 30 2.77 7.15 13.83
CA GLU A 30 3.56 7.98 14.74
C GLU A 30 4.91 8.30 14.10
N CYS A 31 5.28 9.57 14.04
CA CYS A 31 6.60 10.00 13.56
C CYS A 31 7.61 9.98 14.71
N PHE A 32 8.83 9.52 14.43
CA PHE A 32 9.93 9.56 15.37
C PHE A 32 11.26 9.78 14.65
N ALA A 33 12.28 10.20 15.39
CA ALA A 33 13.64 10.32 14.88
C ALA A 33 14.49 9.12 15.31
N ARG A 34 15.27 8.57 14.38
CA ARG A 34 16.32 7.57 14.64
C ARG A 34 17.59 8.05 13.95
N ASP A 35 18.63 8.27 14.74
CA ASP A 35 19.94 8.76 14.26
C ASP A 35 19.85 10.04 13.40
N GLY A 36 18.99 10.98 13.82
CA GLY A 36 18.75 12.24 13.10
C GLY A 36 17.93 12.11 11.81
N VAL A 37 17.47 10.89 11.48
CA VAL A 37 16.61 10.62 10.32
C VAL A 37 15.18 10.42 10.79
N GLU A 38 14.24 10.97 10.03
CA GLU A 38 12.82 10.84 10.33
C GLU A 38 12.24 9.52 9.83
N PHE A 39 11.54 8.84 10.73
CA PHE A 39 10.81 7.61 10.48
C PHE A 39 9.34 7.77 10.86
N VAL A 40 8.52 6.88 10.33
CA VAL A 40 7.13 6.70 10.73
C VAL A 40 6.92 5.24 11.11
N ARG A 41 6.31 5.01 12.28
CA ARG A 41 5.75 3.73 12.71
C ARG A 41 4.26 3.73 12.40
N PHE A 42 3.71 2.64 11.90
CA PHE A 42 2.30 2.56 11.56
C PHE A 42 1.78 1.12 11.60
N SER A 43 0.48 0.97 11.77
CA SER A 43 -0.22 -0.33 11.77
C SER A 43 -1.12 -0.47 10.56
N VAL A 44 -1.07 -1.62 9.89
CA VAL A 44 -1.87 -1.95 8.70
C VAL A 44 -2.77 -3.14 8.99
N ASP A 45 -4.06 -3.00 8.75
CA ASP A 45 -4.96 -4.13 8.61
C ASP A 45 -4.78 -4.78 7.22
N LEU A 46 -4.21 -5.99 7.19
CA LEU A 46 -3.77 -6.66 5.96
C LEU A 46 -4.94 -7.15 5.10
N ASP A 47 -6.05 -7.48 5.72
CA ASP A 47 -7.24 -7.99 5.04
C ASP A 47 -8.42 -7.03 5.09
N GLY A 48 -8.37 -5.93 5.83
CA GLY A 48 -9.46 -4.95 5.90
C GLY A 48 -10.63 -5.40 6.78
N SER A 49 -10.47 -6.50 7.54
CA SER A 49 -11.45 -7.01 8.51
C SER A 49 -11.10 -6.70 9.97
N GLY A 50 -9.89 -6.19 10.22
CA GLY A 50 -9.32 -5.93 11.54
C GLY A 50 -8.69 -7.15 12.20
N ALA A 51 -8.83 -8.35 11.61
CA ALA A 51 -8.36 -9.59 12.21
C ALA A 51 -6.84 -9.81 12.08
N ARG A 52 -6.21 -9.18 11.07
CA ARG A 52 -4.78 -9.36 10.76
C ARG A 52 -4.06 -8.03 10.65
N THR A 53 -3.63 -7.50 11.79
CA THR A 53 -2.85 -6.26 11.86
C THR A 53 -1.35 -6.54 11.81
N HIS A 54 -0.60 -5.69 11.11
CA HIS A 54 0.86 -5.73 11.02
C HIS A 54 1.46 -4.36 11.31
N GLN A 55 2.43 -4.29 12.21
CA GLN A 55 3.17 -3.07 12.51
C GLN A 55 4.42 -2.98 11.63
N ALA A 56 4.66 -1.81 11.06
CA ALA A 56 5.83 -1.54 10.24
C ALA A 56 6.44 -0.16 10.56
N GLU A 57 7.72 -0.03 10.24
CA GLU A 57 8.43 1.23 10.29
C GLU A 57 9.07 1.52 8.94
N ALA A 58 9.08 2.78 8.53
CA ALA A 58 9.74 3.21 7.32
C ALA A 58 10.29 4.62 7.47
N ARG A 59 11.39 4.90 6.75
CA ARG A 59 11.91 6.27 6.64
C ARG A 59 10.89 7.15 5.91
N VAL A 60 10.64 8.34 6.46
CA VAL A 60 9.84 9.36 5.77
C VAL A 60 10.63 9.88 4.58
N SER A 61 10.04 9.76 3.39
CA SER A 61 10.66 10.19 2.14
C SER A 61 10.20 11.57 1.68
N ASP A 62 8.96 11.95 2.02
CA ASP A 62 8.36 13.23 1.64
C ASP A 62 7.10 13.50 2.50
N ARG A 63 6.71 14.76 2.60
CA ARG A 63 5.41 15.22 3.14
C ARG A 63 4.79 16.20 2.17
N ARG A 64 3.57 15.91 1.73
CA ARG A 64 2.88 16.79 0.78
C ARG A 64 1.38 16.75 0.92
N MET A 65 0.75 17.84 0.52
CA MET A 65 -0.70 17.93 0.43
C MET A 65 -1.22 17.04 -0.70
N VAL A 66 -2.17 16.17 -0.37
CA VAL A 66 -2.89 15.31 -1.30
C VAL A 66 -4.35 15.69 -1.28
N THR A 67 -4.95 15.83 -2.46
CA THR A 67 -6.39 15.99 -2.63
C THR A 67 -7.00 14.64 -2.99
N ASP A 68 -8.00 14.19 -2.24
CA ASP A 68 -8.75 12.99 -2.58
C ASP A 68 -9.85 13.24 -3.62
N SER A 69 -10.52 12.17 -4.06
CA SER A 69 -11.61 12.25 -5.02
C SER A 69 -12.83 13.03 -4.53
N GLY A 70 -12.97 13.26 -3.22
CA GLY A 70 -14.01 14.08 -2.62
C GLY A 70 -13.64 15.56 -2.53
N GLY A 71 -12.45 15.95 -3.00
CA GLY A 71 -11.95 17.33 -2.92
C GLY A 71 -11.33 17.69 -1.57
N HIS A 72 -11.27 16.77 -0.61
CA HIS A 72 -10.62 17.04 0.67
C HIS A 72 -9.10 17.02 0.50
N ARG A 73 -8.47 18.07 1.00
CA ARG A 73 -7.01 18.24 0.95
C ARG A 73 -6.44 18.01 2.34
N GLY A 74 -5.43 17.14 2.42
CA GLY A 74 -4.72 16.89 3.69
C GLY A 74 -3.27 16.55 3.45
N GLU A 75 -2.42 16.87 4.43
CA GLU A 75 -1.02 16.47 4.38
C GLU A 75 -0.92 14.94 4.51
N ARG A 76 0.01 14.34 3.77
CA ARG A 76 0.28 12.91 3.81
C ARG A 76 1.78 12.65 3.89
N ILE A 77 2.13 11.66 4.69
CA ILE A 77 3.47 11.10 4.78
C ILE A 77 3.66 10.13 3.63
N PHE A 78 4.79 10.26 2.93
CA PHE A 78 5.18 9.35 1.88
C PHE A 78 6.37 8.51 2.31
N ILE A 79 6.30 7.22 2.02
CA ILE A 79 7.37 6.26 2.21
C ILE A 79 7.74 5.63 0.87
N ARG A 80 8.97 5.13 0.77
CA ARG A 80 9.41 4.30 -0.35
C ARG A 80 9.62 2.88 0.13
N THR A 81 9.09 1.94 -0.64
CA THR A 81 9.24 0.51 -0.35
C THR A 81 9.23 -0.30 -1.64
N ARG A 82 9.73 -1.53 -1.59
CA ARG A 82 9.60 -2.51 -2.68
C ARG A 82 8.21 -3.13 -2.70
N LEU A 83 7.51 -2.94 -3.81
CA LEU A 83 6.32 -3.71 -4.15
C LEU A 83 6.75 -5.04 -4.75
N ARG A 84 6.16 -6.15 -4.30
CA ARG A 84 6.29 -7.47 -4.94
C ARG A 84 4.91 -8.03 -5.27
N LEU A 85 4.65 -8.20 -6.56
CA LEU A 85 3.43 -8.84 -7.07
C LEU A 85 3.56 -10.37 -7.03
N ASP A 86 4.68 -10.89 -7.51
CA ASP A 86 5.08 -12.29 -7.51
C ASP A 86 6.62 -12.42 -7.50
N GLU A 87 7.15 -13.61 -7.77
CA GLU A 87 8.59 -13.90 -7.76
C GLU A 87 9.41 -13.08 -8.76
N HIS A 88 8.85 -12.74 -9.93
CA HIS A 88 9.57 -12.05 -11.00
C HIS A 88 9.26 -10.56 -11.08
N ARG A 89 8.10 -10.15 -10.55
CA ARG A 89 7.59 -8.78 -10.67
C ARG A 89 7.68 -8.05 -9.34
N HIS A 90 8.79 -7.33 -9.17
CA HIS A 90 9.02 -6.46 -8.02
C HIS A 90 9.76 -5.16 -8.40
N TRP A 91 9.39 -4.04 -7.78
CA TRP A 91 10.02 -2.74 -8.05
C TRP A 91 9.78 -1.75 -6.89
N PRO A 92 10.60 -0.70 -6.76
CA PRO A 92 10.36 0.36 -5.79
C PRO A 92 9.12 1.17 -6.15
N VAL A 93 8.30 1.44 -5.14
CA VAL A 93 7.11 2.30 -5.22
C VAL A 93 7.16 3.36 -4.12
N GLU A 94 6.52 4.49 -4.41
CA GLU A 94 6.24 5.52 -3.42
C GLU A 94 4.77 5.43 -3.03
N ILE A 95 4.51 5.41 -1.72
CA ILE A 95 3.20 5.18 -1.12
C ILE A 95 2.92 6.27 -0.10
N ASN A 96 1.71 6.83 -0.12
CA ASN A 96 1.24 7.66 0.98
C ASN A 96 0.52 6.85 2.05
N LEU A 97 0.74 7.20 3.31
CA LEU A 97 -0.01 6.67 4.44
C LEU A 97 -1.28 7.49 4.65
N THR A 98 -2.43 6.81 4.78
CA THR A 98 -3.73 7.48 4.99
C THR A 98 -4.59 6.76 6.02
N GLN A 99 -5.31 7.52 6.84
CA GLN A 99 -6.30 7.00 7.77
C GLN A 99 -7.69 7.20 7.16
N ARG A 100 -8.26 6.15 6.56
CA ARG A 100 -9.58 6.16 5.94
C ARG A 100 -10.44 5.07 6.56
N ARG A 101 -11.57 5.44 7.15
CA ARG A 101 -12.50 4.45 7.70
C ARG A 101 -13.18 3.66 6.59
N ASN A 102 -13.51 2.39 6.87
CA ASN A 102 -14.32 1.50 6.02
C ASN A 102 -13.75 1.20 4.62
N MET A 103 -12.45 0.96 4.49
CA MET A 103 -11.84 0.55 3.22
C MET A 103 -11.70 -0.96 3.08
N LEU A 104 -12.36 -1.55 2.08
CA LEU A 104 -12.24 -2.98 1.73
C LEU A 104 -10.85 -3.40 1.25
N PHE A 105 -10.06 -2.44 0.74
CA PHE A 105 -8.71 -2.68 0.23
C PHE A 105 -7.73 -1.78 0.97
N PRO A 106 -6.88 -2.33 1.83
CA PRO A 106 -5.91 -1.53 2.57
C PRO A 106 -4.88 -0.88 1.64
N MET A 107 -4.66 -1.41 0.44
CA MET A 107 -3.75 -0.81 -0.53
C MET A 107 -4.43 -0.40 -1.84
N LEU A 108 -4.13 0.82 -2.29
CA LEU A 108 -4.47 1.33 -3.61
C LEU A 108 -3.21 1.51 -4.44
N LEU A 109 -3.17 0.89 -5.62
CA LEU A 109 -2.08 1.06 -6.59
C LEU A 109 -2.45 2.11 -7.62
N GLY A 110 -1.81 3.27 -7.54
CA GLY A 110 -2.00 4.36 -8.50
C GLY A 110 -1.20 4.17 -9.79
N ARG A 111 -1.45 5.03 -10.77
CA ARG A 111 -0.81 4.98 -12.09
C ARG A 111 0.72 5.00 -12.04
N THR A 112 1.34 5.76 -11.13
CA THR A 112 2.81 5.85 -11.04
C THR A 112 3.48 4.54 -10.63
N ALA A 113 2.81 3.70 -9.83
CA ALA A 113 3.33 2.39 -9.48
C ALA A 113 3.28 1.42 -10.65
N LEU A 114 2.28 1.54 -11.54
CA LEU A 114 1.99 0.58 -12.61
C LEU A 114 2.61 0.94 -13.96
N ARG A 115 3.01 2.21 -14.16
CA ARG A 115 3.53 2.74 -15.43
C ARG A 115 4.67 1.88 -15.98
N GLY A 116 4.48 1.29 -17.17
CA GLY A 116 5.47 0.48 -17.87
C GLY A 116 5.73 -0.90 -17.25
N ARG A 117 4.92 -1.32 -16.26
CA ARG A 117 5.14 -2.56 -15.48
C ARG A 117 3.94 -3.48 -15.46
N CYS A 118 2.74 -2.95 -15.68
CA CYS A 118 1.51 -3.73 -15.83
C CYS A 118 0.66 -3.19 -16.99
N LEU A 119 0.11 -4.08 -17.80
CA LEU A 119 -1.04 -3.77 -18.66
C LEU A 119 -2.26 -3.68 -17.75
N VAL A 120 -2.85 -2.50 -17.62
CA VAL A 120 -4.05 -2.27 -16.83
C VAL A 120 -5.22 -2.13 -17.79
N GLU A 121 -6.08 -3.14 -17.86
CA GLU A 121 -7.34 -3.08 -18.59
C GLU A 121 -8.38 -2.33 -17.74
N PRO A 122 -8.83 -1.11 -18.11
CA PRO A 122 -9.71 -0.29 -17.26
C PRO A 122 -11.05 -0.96 -16.92
N ALA A 123 -11.52 -1.86 -17.79
CA ALA A 123 -12.77 -2.60 -17.62
C ALA A 123 -12.70 -3.72 -16.57
N ARG A 124 -11.50 -4.05 -16.07
CA ARG A 124 -11.29 -5.08 -15.05
C ARG A 124 -10.46 -4.48 -13.92
N SER A 125 -11.13 -4.05 -12.85
CA SER A 125 -10.47 -3.80 -11.57
C SER A 125 -9.86 -5.12 -11.08
N PHE A 126 -8.64 -5.43 -11.49
CA PHE A 126 -7.94 -6.65 -11.08
C PHE A 126 -7.68 -6.58 -9.58
N LEU A 127 -8.35 -7.45 -8.82
CA LEU A 127 -8.07 -7.68 -7.42
C LEU A 127 -6.78 -8.50 -7.34
N LEU A 128 -5.70 -7.89 -6.86
CA LEU A 128 -4.46 -8.59 -6.59
C LEU A 128 -4.53 -9.16 -5.18
N GLY A 129 -5.25 -10.28 -5.04
CA GLY A 129 -5.43 -10.94 -3.75
C GLY A 129 -6.14 -12.29 -3.87
N ALA A 130 -5.37 -13.35 -4.13
CA ALA A 130 -5.63 -14.69 -3.61
C ALA A 130 -4.34 -15.52 -3.74
N SER A 131 -3.77 -15.94 -2.61
CA SER A 131 -2.91 -17.12 -2.59
C SER A 131 -3.83 -18.32 -2.40
N SER A 132 -4.09 -19.05 -3.48
CA SER A 132 -4.59 -20.41 -3.41
C SER A 132 -3.52 -21.24 -2.69
N GLY A 133 -3.87 -21.86 -1.56
CA GLY A 133 -3.07 -22.97 -1.04
C GLY A 133 -3.04 -24.11 -2.05
N PRO A 134 -2.06 -25.01 -2.00
CA PRO A 134 -2.05 -26.19 -2.86
C PRO A 134 -3.31 -27.01 -2.56
N GLY A 135 -4.06 -27.37 -3.61
CA GLY A 135 -5.26 -28.19 -3.47
C GLY A 135 -4.94 -29.55 -2.84
N PRO A 136 -5.90 -30.18 -2.15
CA PRO A 136 -5.68 -31.52 -1.60
C PRO A 136 -5.46 -32.51 -2.75
N THR A 137 -4.32 -33.18 -2.70
CA THR A 137 -4.05 -34.39 -3.47
C THR A 137 -4.88 -35.54 -2.91
N SER A 138 -5.79 -36.09 -3.70
CA SER A 138 -6.28 -37.47 -3.63
C SER A 138 -6.81 -37.88 -4.99
#